data_AF-A6I279-F1
#
_entry.id   AF-A6I279-F1
#
_cell.length_a   1.000
_cell.length_b   1.000
_cell.length_c   1.000
_cell.angle_alpha   90.00
_cell.angle_beta   90.00
_cell.angle_gamma   90.00
#
_symmetry.space_group_name_H-M   'P 1'
#
loop_
_entity.id
_entity.type
_entity.pdbx_description
1 polymer ?
#
loop_
_entity_poly.entity_id
_entity_poly.type
_entity_poly.pdbx_seq_one_letter_code
_entity_poly.pdbx_strand_id
1 'polypeptide(L)'
;MWVMLQTLNDEVPKYRDQIPSPGLMVFPKPPTALDYTYSMSDPHTYKKFVEDLKNFLKPYSVEEQKNLTDCPGGALFHQEGPDYSACQFPVSLLQECSGVNDSNFGYSKGQPCVLVKMNRVRTCFTSAVRVSVSHVHTCRSCCWALCPWRC
;
A
#
# COMPACT_ATOMS: atom_id res chain seq x y z
N MET A 1 -15.19 -27.99 19.12
CA MET A 1 -14.51 -26.81 18.55
C MET A 1 -13.55 -26.11 19.53
N TRP A 2 -13.89 -25.99 20.82
CA TRP A 2 -13.06 -25.27 21.82
C TRP A 2 -11.62 -25.78 21.99
N VAL A 3 -11.41 -27.11 21.95
CA VAL A 3 -10.07 -27.72 22.10
C VAL A 3 -9.12 -27.29 20.96
N MET A 4 -9.65 -27.03 19.76
CA MET A 4 -8.82 -26.59 18.63
C MET A 4 -8.28 -25.17 18.85
N LEU A 5 -9.12 -24.26 19.38
CA LEU A 5 -8.72 -22.88 19.67
C LEU A 5 -7.62 -22.81 20.74
N GLN A 6 -7.61 -23.72 21.71
CA GLN A 6 -6.55 -23.81 22.73
C GLN A 6 -5.17 -24.20 22.17
N THR A 7 -5.12 -24.77 20.96
CA THR A 7 -3.86 -25.15 20.29
C THR A 7 -3.36 -24.11 19.29
N LEU A 8 -4.09 -23.00 19.12
CA LEU A 8 -3.73 -21.92 18.23
C LEU A 8 -3.05 -20.79 19.02
N ASN A 9 -2.17 -20.06 18.32
CA ASN A 9 -1.56 -18.84 18.81
C ASN A 9 -2.30 -17.66 18.18
N ASP A 10 -2.68 -16.67 18.99
CA ASP A 10 -3.41 -15.47 18.54
C ASP A 10 -2.56 -14.53 17.68
N GLU A 11 -1.22 -14.60 17.80
CA GLU A 11 -0.30 -13.69 17.13
C GLU A 11 0.25 -14.24 15.80
N VAL A 12 0.45 -15.56 15.74
CA VAL A 12 1.17 -16.24 14.66
C VAL A 12 0.34 -17.42 14.14
N PRO A 13 -0.08 -17.42 12.85
CA PRO A 13 -0.81 -18.54 12.28
C PRO A 13 0.07 -19.80 12.20
N LYS A 14 -0.54 -20.95 12.51
CA LYS A 14 0.13 -22.26 12.54
C LYS A 14 0.61 -22.74 11.17
N TYR A 15 -0.16 -22.50 10.11
CA TYR A 15 0.14 -22.91 8.74
C TYR A 15 0.13 -21.71 7.79
N ARG A 16 1.07 -21.69 6.83
CA ARG A 16 1.28 -20.60 5.85
C ARG A 16 1.60 -21.12 4.44
N ASP A 17 1.42 -22.42 4.22
CA ASP A 17 1.68 -23.15 2.98
C ASP A 17 0.94 -22.57 1.76
N GLN A 18 -0.24 -21.97 1.96
CA GLN A 18 -1.04 -21.39 0.87
C GLN A 18 -0.63 -19.96 0.47
N ILE A 19 0.25 -19.29 1.22
CA ILE A 19 0.69 -17.92 0.92
C ILE A 19 2.22 -17.86 0.98
N PRO A 20 2.92 -18.49 0.02
CA PRO A 20 4.39 -18.50 -0.01
C PRO A 20 4.97 -17.15 -0.40
N SER A 21 4.19 -16.29 -1.06
CA SER A 21 4.63 -14.95 -1.50
C SER A 21 3.49 -13.94 -1.34
N PRO A 22 3.79 -12.71 -0.90
CA PRO A 22 2.78 -11.68 -0.77
C PRO A 22 2.27 -11.27 -2.16
N GLY A 23 0.95 -11.16 -2.29
CA GLY A 23 0.33 -10.58 -3.48
C GLY A 23 0.54 -9.07 -3.54
N LEU A 24 0.49 -8.52 -4.77
CA LEU A 24 0.42 -7.09 -5.01
C LEU A 24 -1.01 -6.70 -5.37
N MET A 25 -1.45 -5.55 -4.87
CA MET A 25 -2.74 -4.97 -5.18
C MET A 25 -2.53 -3.59 -5.78
N VAL A 26 -3.27 -3.33 -6.85
CA VAL A 26 -3.31 -2.03 -7.52
C VAL A 26 -4.53 -1.26 -7.03
N PHE A 27 -4.38 0.03 -6.77
CA PHE A 27 -5.43 0.91 -6.25
C PHE A 27 -5.40 2.28 -6.96
N PRO A 28 -6.54 2.87 -7.35
CA PRO A 28 -7.92 2.43 -7.10
C PRO A 28 -8.34 1.26 -8.01
N LYS A 29 -9.26 0.41 -7.55
CA LYS A 29 -9.71 -0.76 -8.32
C LYS A 29 -10.77 -0.34 -9.33
N PRO A 30 -10.53 -0.47 -10.65
CA PRO A 30 -11.57 -0.21 -11.64
C PRO A 30 -12.64 -1.31 -11.62
N PRO A 31 -13.87 -0.99 -12.07
CA PRO A 31 -14.97 -1.96 -12.15
C PRO A 31 -14.68 -3.10 -13.14
N THR A 32 -13.89 -2.81 -14.19
CA THR A 32 -13.44 -3.79 -15.17
C THR A 32 -12.04 -4.25 -14.78
N ALA A 33 -11.82 -5.57 -14.69
CA ALA A 33 -10.61 -6.24 -14.19
C ALA A 33 -9.26 -5.59 -14.58
N LEU A 34 -8.84 -4.57 -13.82
CA LEU A 34 -7.59 -3.78 -13.97
C LEU A 34 -7.49 -2.84 -15.19
N ASP A 35 -8.58 -2.62 -15.92
CA ASP A 35 -8.60 -1.68 -17.05
C ASP A 35 -9.15 -0.31 -16.62
N TYR A 36 -8.35 0.74 -16.83
CA TYR A 36 -8.71 2.12 -16.50
C TYR A 36 -9.20 2.85 -17.75
N THR A 37 -10.52 3.06 -17.84
CA THR A 37 -11.15 3.83 -18.91
C THR A 37 -11.76 5.11 -18.34
N TYR A 38 -11.23 6.26 -18.72
CA TYR A 38 -11.81 7.56 -18.34
C TYR A 38 -11.56 8.60 -19.44
N SER A 39 -12.35 9.67 -19.43
CA SER A 39 -12.21 10.81 -20.33
C SER A 39 -11.53 11.95 -19.58
N MET A 40 -10.48 12.53 -20.17
CA MET A 40 -9.84 13.72 -19.60
C MET A 40 -10.75 14.95 -19.65
N SER A 41 -11.67 14.99 -20.62
CA SER A 41 -12.60 16.10 -20.83
C SER A 41 -13.71 16.16 -19.78
N ASP A 42 -14.04 15.02 -19.15
CA ASP A 42 -15.19 14.91 -18.26
C ASP A 42 -14.74 14.58 -16.81
N PRO A 43 -14.70 15.59 -15.92
CA PRO A 43 -14.26 15.42 -14.53
C PRO A 43 -15.08 14.40 -13.73
N HIS A 44 -16.33 14.17 -14.12
CA HIS A 44 -17.21 13.23 -13.48
C HIS A 44 -16.76 11.78 -13.63
N THR A 45 -16.05 11.44 -14.71
CA THR A 45 -15.61 10.07 -15.01
C THR A 45 -14.54 9.58 -14.03
N TYR A 46 -13.56 10.43 -13.71
CA TYR A 46 -12.46 10.08 -12.81
C TYR A 46 -12.66 10.55 -11.36
N LYS A 47 -13.72 11.31 -11.06
CA LYS A 47 -14.05 11.77 -9.70
C LYS A 47 -14.09 10.62 -8.69
N LYS A 48 -14.63 9.46 -9.08
CA LYS A 48 -14.68 8.26 -8.23
C LYS A 48 -13.28 7.75 -7.86
N PHE A 49 -12.37 7.66 -8.83
CA PHE A 49 -10.99 7.27 -8.58
C PHE A 49 -10.27 8.25 -7.65
N VAL A 50 -10.50 9.55 -7.82
CA VAL A 50 -9.92 10.59 -6.95
C VAL A 50 -10.48 10.51 -5.53
N GLU A 51 -11.79 10.30 -5.36
CA GLU A 51 -12.41 10.10 -4.04
C GLU A 51 -11.86 8.86 -3.34
N ASP A 52 -11.71 7.74 -4.07
CA ASP A 52 -11.15 6.51 -3.54
C ASP A 52 -9.69 6.68 -3.11
N LEU A 53 -8.87 7.38 -3.91
CA LEU A 53 -7.49 7.73 -3.56
C LEU A 53 -7.41 8.62 -2.31
N LYS A 54 -8.27 9.64 -2.21
CA LYS A 54 -8.35 10.48 -1.02
C LYS A 54 -8.72 9.66 0.21
N ASN A 55 -9.74 8.81 0.09
CA ASN A 55 -10.18 7.95 1.17
C ASN A 55 -9.10 6.95 1.61
N PHE A 56 -8.34 6.41 0.65
CA PHE A 56 -7.22 5.53 0.92
C PHE A 56 -6.06 6.22 1.65
N LEU A 57 -5.80 7.50 1.34
CA LEU A 57 -4.71 8.27 1.94
C LEU A 57 -5.06 8.94 3.28
N LYS A 58 -6.35 9.07 3.63
CA LYS A 58 -6.81 9.58 4.95
C LYS A 58 -6.06 9.00 6.16
N PRO A 59 -5.95 7.66 6.34
CA PRO A 59 -5.25 7.07 7.49
C PRO A 59 -3.73 7.26 7.45
N TYR A 60 -3.16 7.74 6.35
CA TYR A 60 -1.74 8.08 6.24
C TYR A 60 -1.45 9.56 6.53
N SER A 61 -2.47 10.32 6.95
CA SER A 61 -2.27 11.71 7.36
C SER A 61 -1.43 11.79 8.64
N VAL A 62 -0.70 12.90 8.79
CA VAL A 62 0.17 13.12 9.96
C VAL A 62 -0.61 13.05 11.26
N GLU A 63 -1.88 13.45 11.26
CA GLU A 63 -2.75 13.43 12.44
C GLU A 63 -3.12 12.02 12.89
N GLU A 64 -3.48 11.15 11.95
CA GLU A 64 -3.84 9.76 12.21
C GLU A 64 -2.61 8.92 12.58
N GLN A 65 -1.42 9.33 12.11
CA GLN A 65 -0.15 8.63 12.33
C GLN A 65 0.62 9.09 13.58
N LYS A 66 0.06 9.99 14.41
CA LYS A 66 0.76 10.53 15.61
C LYS A 66 1.24 9.46 16.60
N ASN A 67 0.57 8.30 16.65
CA ASN A 67 0.90 7.20 17.55
C ASN A 67 1.90 6.20 16.96
N LEU A 68 2.38 6.43 15.73
CA LEU A 68 3.34 5.55 15.03
C LEU A 68 4.78 6.06 15.25
N THR A 69 5.73 5.14 15.13
CA THR A 69 7.15 5.43 15.32
C THR A 69 7.82 5.73 13.98
N ASP A 70 8.80 6.64 13.98
CA ASP A 70 9.66 6.85 12.81
C ASP A 70 10.67 5.69 12.70
N CYS A 71 10.64 4.98 11.57
CA CYS A 71 11.51 3.83 11.34
C CYS A 71 12.60 4.18 10.31
N PRO A 72 13.86 3.85 10.57
CA PRO A 72 14.94 4.07 9.62
C PRO A 72 14.74 3.19 8.37
N GLY A 73 14.82 3.81 7.19
CA GLY A 73 14.74 3.09 5.91
C GLY A 73 15.93 2.15 5.71
N GLY A 74 15.66 0.94 5.21
CA GLY A 74 16.70 -0.01 4.79
C GLY A 74 17.12 -1.03 5.84
N ALA A 75 16.62 -0.95 7.08
CA ALA A 75 16.81 -1.98 8.10
C ALA A 75 15.50 -2.75 8.34
N LEU A 76 15.64 -4.03 8.68
CA LEU A 76 14.50 -4.78 9.23
C LEU A 76 14.22 -4.24 10.62
N PHE A 77 13.00 -3.75 10.83
CA PHE A 77 12.52 -3.40 12.15
C PHE A 77 12.14 -4.70 12.85
N HIS A 78 12.94 -5.14 13.82
CA HIS A 78 12.71 -6.36 14.61
C HIS A 78 12.23 -5.95 16.00
N GLN A 79 11.07 -6.48 16.42
CA GLN A 79 10.47 -6.13 17.71
C GLN A 79 10.28 -7.38 18.57
N GLU A 80 10.89 -7.36 19.75
CA GLU A 80 10.76 -8.42 20.76
C GLU A 80 10.02 -7.86 21.97
N GLY A 81 8.70 -8.09 22.04
CA GLY A 81 7.87 -7.62 23.14
C GLY A 81 6.37 -7.82 22.90
N PRO A 82 5.54 -7.67 23.95
CA PRO A 82 4.07 -7.74 23.83
C PRO A 82 3.47 -6.50 23.16
N ASP A 83 4.21 -5.39 23.16
CA ASP A 83 3.80 -4.15 22.51
C ASP A 83 4.53 -3.97 21.18
N TYR A 84 3.74 -3.79 20.12
CA TYR A 84 4.24 -3.72 18.76
C TYR A 84 3.97 -2.34 18.20
N SER A 85 5.02 -1.56 18.02
CA SER A 85 4.99 -0.30 17.29
C SER A 85 4.93 -0.56 15.77
N ALA A 86 4.27 0.35 15.06
CA ALA A 86 4.25 0.33 13.61
C ALA A 86 4.91 1.60 13.07
N CYS A 87 5.54 1.45 11.91
CA CYS A 87 6.27 2.52 11.28
C CYS A 87 5.33 3.53 10.64
N GLN A 88 5.63 4.81 10.81
CA GLN A 88 5.00 5.87 10.06
C GLN A 88 5.33 5.74 8.56
N PHE A 89 4.33 5.95 7.71
CA PHE A 89 4.53 6.08 6.27
C PHE A 89 4.21 7.51 5.84
N PRO A 90 5.22 8.34 5.52
CA PRO A 90 4.99 9.71 5.09
C PRO A 90 4.44 9.78 3.67
N VAL A 91 3.31 10.48 3.49
CA VAL A 91 2.65 10.68 2.18
C VAL A 91 3.58 11.38 1.17
N SER A 92 4.57 12.13 1.65
CA SER A 92 5.60 12.78 0.83
C SER A 92 6.40 11.80 -0.05
N LEU A 93 6.48 10.51 0.33
CA LEU A 93 7.13 9.47 -0.49
C LEU A 93 6.40 9.21 -1.81
N LEU A 94 5.11 9.54 -1.88
CA LEU A 94 4.30 9.43 -3.11
C LEU A 94 4.52 10.60 -4.07
N GLN A 95 5.35 11.59 -3.69
CA GLN A 95 5.71 12.75 -4.51
C GLN A 95 4.46 13.44 -5.10
N GLU A 96 4.35 13.48 -6.42
CA GLU A 96 3.23 14.12 -7.16
C GLU A 96 1.90 13.40 -6.96
N CYS A 97 1.92 12.12 -6.56
CA CYS A 97 0.74 11.31 -6.28
C CYS A 97 0.26 11.40 -4.82
N SER A 98 0.85 12.28 -4.01
CA SER A 98 0.46 12.52 -2.62
C SER A 98 -0.91 13.21 -2.45
N GLY A 99 -1.40 13.88 -3.49
CA GLY A 99 -2.62 14.69 -3.43
C GLY A 99 -2.43 16.06 -2.78
N VAL A 100 -1.21 16.40 -2.32
CA VAL A 100 -0.89 17.69 -1.67
C VAL A 100 -0.73 18.80 -2.72
N ASN A 101 0.01 18.51 -3.80
CA ASN A 101 0.23 19.46 -4.90
C ASN A 101 -0.89 19.42 -5.94
N ASP A 102 -1.50 18.25 -6.16
CA ASP A 102 -2.56 18.06 -7.13
C ASP A 102 -3.68 17.19 -6.56
N SER A 103 -4.81 17.82 -6.25
CA SER A 103 -5.99 17.13 -5.70
C SER A 103 -6.66 16.15 -6.66
N ASN A 104 -6.28 16.18 -7.95
CA ASN A 104 -6.77 15.30 -9.00
C ASN A 104 -5.77 14.18 -9.36
N PHE A 105 -4.67 14.01 -8.63
CA PHE A 105 -3.74 12.88 -8.80
C PHE A 105 -3.31 12.62 -10.27
N GLY A 106 -3.10 13.69 -11.04
CA GLY A 106 -2.67 13.63 -12.44
C GLY A 106 -3.72 13.17 -13.46
N TYR A 107 -4.95 12.84 -13.03
CA TYR A 107 -6.03 12.42 -13.95
C TYR A 107 -6.42 13.51 -14.96
N SER A 108 -6.37 14.79 -14.55
CA SER A 108 -6.63 15.95 -15.43
C SER A 108 -5.54 16.17 -16.48
N LYS A 109 -4.31 15.69 -16.23
CA LYS A 109 -3.15 15.86 -17.12
C LYS A 109 -2.92 14.66 -18.04
N GLY A 110 -3.75 13.62 -17.93
CA GLY A 110 -3.57 12.37 -18.68
C GLY A 110 -2.45 11.48 -18.12
N GLN A 111 -1.97 11.77 -16.91
CA GLN A 111 -0.96 10.98 -16.20
C GLN A 111 -1.56 10.51 -14.87
N PRO A 112 -2.47 9.52 -14.88
CA PRO A 112 -3.17 9.09 -13.68
C PRO A 112 -2.21 8.38 -12.73
N CYS A 113 -2.25 8.78 -11.45
CA CYS A 113 -1.54 8.08 -10.40
C CYS A 113 -2.29 6.80 -9.99
N VAL A 114 -1.53 5.71 -9.89
CA VAL A 114 -2.00 4.42 -9.42
C VAL A 114 -1.06 3.93 -8.32
N LEU A 115 -1.63 3.58 -7.16
CA LEU A 115 -0.90 3.13 -6.00
C LEU A 115 -0.77 1.60 -6.03
N VAL A 116 0.42 1.10 -5.73
CA VAL A 116 0.68 -0.34 -5.58
C VAL A 116 0.89 -0.64 -4.10
N LYS A 117 0.09 -1.56 -3.57
CA LYS A 117 0.12 -2.01 -2.18
C LYS A 117 0.50 -3.48 -2.10
N MET A 118 1.46 -3.79 -1.24
CA MET A 118 1.80 -5.17 -0.90
C MET A 118 0.80 -5.76 0.12
N ASN A 119 0.40 -7.01 -0.06
CA ASN A 119 -0.38 -7.73 0.94
C ASN A 119 0.44 -7.98 2.20
N ARG A 120 -0.13 -7.61 3.36
CA ARG A 120 0.52 -7.80 4.66
C ARG A 120 0.58 -9.29 4.98
N VAL A 121 1.79 -9.82 5.09
CA VAL A 121 2.08 -11.19 5.52
C VAL A 121 2.92 -11.15 6.79
N ARG A 122 2.65 -12.05 7.74
CA ARG A 122 3.33 -12.12 9.06
C ARG A 122 4.68 -12.85 8.99
N THR A 123 5.38 -12.81 7.86
CA THR A 123 6.68 -13.47 7.61
C THR A 123 7.73 -12.40 7.28
N CYS A 124 8.87 -12.48 7.95
CA CYS A 124 10.03 -11.65 7.65
C CYS A 124 10.65 -12.16 6.34
N PHE A 125 10.47 -11.41 5.24
CA PHE A 125 11.21 -11.68 4.00
C PHE A 125 12.62 -11.13 4.17
N THR A 126 13.62 -12.00 4.14
CA THR A 126 15.04 -11.63 4.21
C THR A 126 15.55 -11.02 2.89
N SER A 127 14.74 -11.03 1.84
CA SER A 127 15.09 -10.53 0.50
C SER A 127 14.14 -9.41 0.05
N ALA A 128 14.71 -8.29 -0.41
CA ALA A 128 13.98 -7.22 -1.06
C ALA A 128 13.26 -7.74 -2.32
N VAL A 129 11.94 -7.62 -2.37
CA VAL A 129 11.17 -7.92 -3.58
C VAL A 129 11.39 -6.78 -4.57
N ARG A 130 12.24 -6.98 -5.59
CA ARG A 130 12.30 -6.06 -6.73
C ARG A 130 11.04 -6.21 -7.55
N VAL A 131 10.16 -5.21 -7.50
CA VAL A 131 9.00 -5.12 -8.39
C VAL A 131 9.47 -4.52 -9.72
N SER A 132 9.66 -5.36 -10.73
CA SER A 132 9.83 -4.92 -12.12
C SER A 132 8.46 -4.82 -12.77
N VAL A 133 7.91 -3.61 -12.88
CA VAL A 133 6.67 -3.37 -13.65
C VAL A 133 7.05 -3.33 -15.13
N SER A 134 7.04 -4.48 -15.80
CA SER A 134 7.57 -4.62 -17.17
C SER A 134 6.60 -4.17 -18.28
N HIS A 135 5.37 -3.76 -17.98
CA HIS A 135 4.34 -3.41 -18.98
C HIS A 135 3.51 -2.18 -18.59
N VAL A 136 4.15 -1.03 -18.40
CA VAL A 136 3.46 0.27 -18.51
C VAL A 136 4.32 1.19 -19.35
N HIS A 137 4.18 1.10 -20.67
CA HIS A 137 4.80 2.02 -21.64
C HIS A 137 4.15 3.41 -21.51
N THR A 138 4.42 4.14 -20.41
CA THR A 138 4.35 5.61 -20.21
C THR A 138 4.35 6.05 -18.73
N CYS A 139 4.40 5.14 -17.74
CA CYS A 139 4.47 5.56 -16.34
C CYS A 139 5.94 5.69 -15.91
N ARG A 140 6.52 6.88 -16.15
CA ARG A 140 7.93 7.21 -15.82
C ARG A 140 8.18 7.51 -14.33
N SER A 141 7.33 6.99 -13.44
CA SER A 141 7.47 7.20 -12.01
C SER A 141 7.34 5.85 -11.31
N CYS A 142 8.47 5.13 -11.19
CA CYS A 142 8.60 3.98 -10.32
C CYS A 142 8.29 4.42 -8.88
N CYS A 143 7.04 4.23 -8.44
CA CYS A 143 6.66 4.49 -7.07
C CYS A 143 7.21 3.35 -6.20
N TRP A 144 8.07 3.69 -5.26
CA TRP A 144 8.71 2.75 -4.35
C TRP A 144 7.65 2.00 -3.55
N ALA A 145 7.77 0.67 -3.51
CA ALA A 145 6.81 -0.21 -2.89
C ALA A 145 6.61 0.16 -1.41
N LEU A 146 5.37 0.56 -1.11
CA LEU A 146 4.84 0.71 0.24
C LEU A 146 4.94 -0.61 1.00
N CYS A 147 5.91 -0.72 1.90
CA CYS A 147 5.82 -1.65 3.01
C CYS A 147 6.39 -0.97 4.27
N PRO A 148 5.57 -0.71 5.28
CA PRO A 148 6.04 -0.66 6.65
C PRO A 148 6.29 -2.13 7.05
N TRP A 149 7.50 -2.64 6.80
CA TRP A 149 7.86 -4.02 7.06
C TRP A 149 7.90 -4.27 8.58
N ARG A 150 6.99 -5.12 9.04
CA ARG A 150 6.92 -5.66 10.40
C ARG A 150 7.74 -6.95 10.43
N CYS A 151 8.93 -6.89 10.99
CA CYS A 151 9.43 -7.94 11.88
C CYS A 151 9.35 -7.34 13.31
#